data_AF-A0A150QA38-F1
#
_entry.id   AF-A0A150QA38-F1
#
_cell.length_a   1.000
_cell.length_b   1.000
_cell.length_c   1.000
_cell.angle_alpha   90.00
_cell.angle_beta   90.00
_cell.angle_gamma   90.00
#
_symmetry.space_group_name_H-M   'P 1'
#
loop_
_entity.id
_entity.type
_entity.pdbx_description
1 polymer ?
#
loop_
_entity_poly.entity_id
_entity_poly.type
_entity_poly.pdbx_seq_one_letter_code
_entity_poly.pdbx_strand_id
1 'polypeptide(L)'
;MWRIQIGAIALAVVAASACAHSKGGGRGGDVVYLDQGWGEAERRIFYRVSQGTRLLPLPWFLALEREDSAERFAASDSWARYRFIEDPGLKDDPERLPVGFARDVDAATGEEYVGFTCGTCHTRQISYRGKKIRIDGGPATIDVVAFTGAVFNALDRTLKTPDKMDRFARAVLKEQVDEASVRALRGQMEKALEVVRLQSVSGGAGGPHATVAGFGRLDALGRAGNLLFGQLDPRNLRATNAPADYPHLWDATTYDWVQWNGSIMQPMARNIAEALGVGTHTQLVPGAQGTRMDVRSSIRVDNLHLIEQQVEKLRAPRWPEHLFGRIDQEQADRGRRLFRRHCASCHDPGLTRPNEHGKRFRKATMSPLDLIGTDPAHAVSFNERTADLGALGLGTLGMAQALEIGTWAIRETKYEAYGLSPEQRRAWDGYRPNRWRAPLAYRARELNGIWATAPYLHNGSVPSLYELLLPAERRSKRFYLGSTEFDPERVGLRGEPIKGGFELVTDRPGNSNAGHEYRDGPRGKGVIGPALTDEERWELIEYLKTL
;
A
#
# COMPACT_ATOMS: atom_id res chain seq x y z
N MET A 1 -38.21 -48.17 -2.18
CA MET A 1 -39.27 -48.23 -3.20
C MET A 1 -40.26 -47.10 -2.90
N TRP A 2 -40.66 -46.17 -3.77
CA TRP A 2 -40.25 -45.68 -5.11
C TRP A 2 -40.07 -44.13 -4.97
N ARG A 3 -39.15 -43.40 -5.64
CA ARG A 3 -39.12 -42.98 -7.08
C ARG A 3 -40.41 -42.26 -7.52
N ILE A 4 -40.41 -40.97 -7.93
CA ILE A 4 -40.35 -40.42 -9.33
C ILE A 4 -41.29 -39.16 -9.33
N GLN A 5 -41.09 -38.04 -10.06
CA GLN A 5 -40.08 -37.66 -11.06
C GLN A 5 -39.71 -36.15 -11.06
N ILE A 6 -38.61 -35.82 -11.74
CA ILE A 6 -38.21 -34.53 -12.33
C ILE A 6 -39.14 -34.14 -13.49
N GLY A 7 -39.41 -32.84 -13.66
CA GLY A 7 -39.92 -32.26 -14.91
C GLY A 7 -39.03 -31.10 -15.37
N ALA A 8 -38.28 -31.29 -16.46
CA ALA A 8 -37.44 -30.26 -17.05
C ALA A 8 -38.11 -29.69 -18.30
N ILE A 9 -38.16 -28.36 -18.43
CA ILE A 9 -38.38 -27.66 -19.70
C ILE A 9 -37.31 -26.58 -19.80
N ALA A 10 -36.63 -26.52 -20.95
CA ALA A 10 -35.55 -25.60 -21.24
C ALA A 10 -35.78 -24.91 -22.59
N LEU A 11 -35.05 -23.79 -22.80
CA LEU A 11 -35.06 -22.91 -23.99
C LEU A 11 -36.34 -22.07 -24.20
N ALA A 12 -36.29 -20.81 -24.65
CA ALA A 12 -35.14 -19.89 -24.85
C ALA A 12 -35.60 -18.41 -25.00
N VAL A 13 -34.66 -17.49 -24.68
CA VAL A 13 -34.39 -16.11 -25.20
C VAL A 13 -35.31 -15.62 -26.36
N VAL A 14 -35.82 -14.38 -26.46
CA VAL A 14 -35.18 -13.04 -26.32
C VAL A 14 -36.21 -11.93 -26.03
N ALA A 15 -35.71 -10.81 -25.47
CA ALA A 15 -36.23 -9.41 -25.47
C ALA A 15 -37.01 -8.96 -24.23
N ALA A 16 -36.83 -7.76 -23.68
CA ALA A 16 -35.82 -6.70 -23.76
C ALA A 16 -36.30 -5.59 -22.78
N SER A 17 -35.40 -4.80 -22.18
CA SER A 17 -35.71 -3.68 -21.26
C SER A 17 -36.26 -4.09 -19.88
N ALA A 18 -35.82 -3.52 -18.74
CA ALA A 18 -34.79 -2.50 -18.53
C ALA A 18 -34.00 -2.76 -17.23
N CYS A 19 -32.66 -2.75 -17.32
CA CYS A 19 -31.79 -2.74 -16.15
C CYS A 19 -31.74 -1.33 -15.53
N ALA A 20 -32.58 -1.08 -14.52
CA ALA A 20 -32.47 0.10 -13.67
C ALA A 20 -31.71 -0.22 -12.37
N HIS A 21 -30.40 -0.48 -12.47
CA HIS A 21 -29.53 -0.50 -11.28
C HIS A 21 -29.40 0.94 -10.77
N SER A 22 -29.95 1.22 -9.59
CA SER A 22 -30.10 2.57 -9.06
C SER A 22 -28.76 3.20 -8.69
N LYS A 23 -28.34 4.13 -9.56
CA LYS A 23 -27.48 5.31 -9.33
C LYS A 23 -27.09 5.57 -7.87
N GLY A 24 -25.78 5.79 -7.65
CA GLY A 24 -25.28 6.38 -6.41
C GLY A 24 -25.95 7.73 -6.12
N GLY A 25 -26.33 7.93 -4.85
CA GLY A 25 -27.15 9.07 -4.43
C GLY A 25 -27.50 9.05 -2.95
N GLY A 26 -26.50 8.95 -2.07
CA GLY A 26 -26.64 9.39 -0.68
C GLY A 26 -26.72 10.91 -0.61
N ARG A 27 -27.41 11.45 0.41
CA ARG A 27 -27.44 12.88 0.75
C ARG A 27 -26.91 13.08 2.18
N GLY A 28 -25.86 13.87 2.32
CA GLY A 28 -25.09 13.96 3.56
C GLY A 28 -23.70 14.60 3.41
N GLY A 29 -23.53 15.64 2.57
CA GLY A 29 -22.25 16.33 2.39
C GLY A 29 -21.21 15.47 1.65
N ASP A 30 -21.68 14.81 0.60
CA ASP A 30 -21.32 13.42 0.32
C ASP A 30 -19.94 13.21 -0.31
N VAL A 31 -19.29 12.11 0.13
CA VAL A 31 -18.17 11.49 -0.57
C VAL A 31 -18.71 10.82 -1.84
N VAL A 32 -18.20 11.23 -3.00
CA VAL A 32 -18.52 10.61 -4.29
C VAL A 32 -17.69 9.34 -4.44
N TYR A 33 -18.34 8.19 -4.51
CA TYR A 33 -17.70 6.92 -4.86
C TYR A 33 -17.76 6.70 -6.37
N LEU A 34 -16.64 6.26 -6.96
CA LEU A 34 -16.57 5.92 -8.37
C LEU A 34 -17.03 4.46 -8.61
N ASP A 35 -17.58 4.17 -9.79
CA ASP A 35 -17.84 2.77 -10.19
C ASP A 35 -16.51 2.08 -10.54
N GLN A 36 -15.99 1.37 -9.56
CA GLN A 36 -14.83 0.49 -9.67
C GLN A 36 -15.22 -1.00 -9.53
N GLY A 37 -16.50 -1.34 -9.69
CA GLY A 37 -17.00 -2.72 -9.53
C GLY A 37 -17.19 -3.20 -8.08
N TRP A 38 -16.98 -2.32 -7.09
CA TRP A 38 -17.21 -2.61 -5.67
C TRP A 38 -18.51 -1.99 -5.16
N GLY A 39 -19.26 -2.74 -4.34
CA GLY A 39 -20.36 -2.24 -3.52
C GLY A 39 -19.88 -1.79 -2.13
N GLU A 40 -20.79 -1.73 -1.16
CA GLU A 40 -20.46 -1.48 0.24
C GLU A 40 -19.78 -2.70 0.89
N ALA A 41 -20.19 -3.92 0.52
CA ALA A 41 -19.67 -5.16 1.08
C ALA A 41 -18.18 -5.37 0.77
N GLU A 42 -17.77 -5.21 -0.49
CA GLU A 42 -16.36 -5.29 -0.90
C GLU A 42 -15.50 -4.24 -0.18
N ARG A 43 -15.99 -3.00 -0.07
CA ARG A 43 -15.32 -1.93 0.67
C ARG A 43 -15.17 -2.25 2.15
N ARG A 44 -16.23 -2.75 2.80
CA ARG A 44 -16.17 -3.12 4.22
C ARG A 44 -15.16 -4.23 4.46
N ILE A 45 -15.05 -5.22 3.58
CA ILE A 45 -13.98 -6.22 3.61
C ILE A 45 -12.61 -5.52 3.53
N PHE A 46 -12.38 -4.73 2.47
CA PHE A 46 -11.09 -4.10 2.19
C PHE A 46 -10.64 -3.09 3.27
N TYR A 47 -11.58 -2.37 3.89
CA TYR A 47 -11.32 -1.34 4.88
C TYR A 47 -11.16 -1.88 6.31
N ARG A 48 -11.73 -3.06 6.64
CA ARG A 48 -11.91 -3.51 8.04
C ARG A 48 -11.46 -4.93 8.36
N VAL A 49 -11.19 -5.78 7.37
CA VAL A 49 -10.74 -7.14 7.65
C VAL A 49 -9.26 -7.13 8.08
N SER A 50 -8.99 -7.61 9.30
CA SER A 50 -7.63 -7.70 9.85
C SER A 50 -6.75 -8.62 9.00
N GLN A 51 -5.58 -8.11 8.59
CA GLN A 51 -4.50 -8.92 8.02
C GLN A 51 -3.55 -9.53 9.07
N GLY A 52 -3.82 -9.30 10.36
CA GLY A 52 -2.97 -9.71 11.49
C GLY A 52 -1.95 -8.66 11.93
N THR A 53 -2.02 -7.45 11.40
CA THR A 53 -1.21 -6.30 11.86
C THR A 53 -1.64 -5.87 13.26
N ARG A 54 -0.68 -5.48 14.10
CA ARG A 54 -0.87 -5.10 15.51
C ARG A 54 0.02 -3.92 15.85
N LEU A 55 -0.54 -2.72 15.82
CA LEU A 55 0.15 -1.47 16.11
C LEU A 55 0.23 -1.23 17.63
N LEU A 56 -0.90 -1.37 18.32
CA LEU A 56 -1.04 -1.26 19.78
C LEU A 56 -2.20 -2.14 20.27
N PRO A 57 -2.21 -2.53 21.55
CA PRO A 57 -3.42 -3.03 22.19
C PRO A 57 -4.56 -2.01 22.03
N LEU A 58 -5.75 -2.47 21.64
CA LEU A 58 -6.90 -1.60 21.36
C LEU A 58 -7.30 -0.72 22.56
N PRO A 59 -7.35 -1.23 23.82
CA PRO A 59 -7.63 -0.40 24.98
C PRO A 59 -6.60 0.73 25.17
N TRP A 60 -5.32 0.47 24.87
CA TRP A 60 -4.28 1.49 24.95
C TRP A 60 -4.49 2.57 23.90
N PHE A 61 -4.77 2.20 22.66
CA PHE A 61 -4.99 3.15 21.57
C PHE A 61 -6.17 4.09 21.81
N LEU A 62 -7.29 3.55 22.32
CA LEU A 62 -8.47 4.34 22.68
C LEU A 62 -8.25 5.22 23.92
N ALA A 63 -7.39 4.79 24.85
CA ALA A 63 -7.01 5.54 26.05
C ALA A 63 -5.88 6.55 25.81
N LEU A 64 -5.11 6.44 24.73
CA LEU A 64 -3.92 7.25 24.51
C LEU A 64 -4.27 8.73 24.36
N GLU A 65 -3.65 9.58 25.18
CA GLU A 65 -3.70 11.03 25.00
C GLU A 65 -2.63 11.47 23.99
N ARG A 66 -2.84 12.60 23.31
CA ARG A 66 -1.80 13.24 22.47
C ARG A 66 -0.54 13.52 23.28
N GLU A 67 0.60 13.72 22.62
CA GLU A 67 1.86 14.06 23.30
C GLU A 67 1.73 15.37 24.10
N ASP A 68 1.15 16.39 23.47
CA ASP A 68 1.10 17.79 23.88
C ASP A 68 -0.18 18.23 24.62
N SER A 69 -1.28 17.48 24.55
CA SER A 69 -2.55 17.78 25.22
C SER A 69 -3.09 16.60 26.04
N ALA A 70 -4.25 16.76 26.68
CA ALA A 70 -5.00 15.67 27.34
C ALA A 70 -6.13 15.11 26.45
N GLU A 71 -6.24 15.57 25.20
CA GLU A 71 -7.22 15.04 24.25
C GLU A 71 -6.79 13.64 23.78
N ARG A 72 -7.76 12.77 23.46
CA ARG A 72 -7.46 11.43 22.93
C ARG A 72 -6.81 11.52 21.55
N PHE A 73 -5.86 10.63 21.31
CA PHE A 73 -5.20 10.48 20.02
C PHE A 73 -6.17 9.95 18.94
N ALA A 74 -7.15 9.13 19.33
CA ALA A 74 -8.21 8.62 18.46
C ALA A 74 -9.32 9.65 18.15
N ALA A 75 -8.93 10.90 17.87
CA ALA A 75 -9.83 12.01 17.53
C ALA A 75 -9.78 12.36 16.03
N SER A 76 -10.84 12.99 15.51
CA SER A 76 -10.99 13.26 14.07
C SER A 76 -9.95 14.25 13.51
N ASP A 77 -9.54 15.23 14.31
CA ASP A 77 -8.47 16.18 13.92
C ASP A 77 -7.10 15.48 13.81
N SER A 78 -6.84 14.50 14.69
CA SER A 78 -5.65 13.65 14.65
C SER A 78 -5.62 12.78 13.39
N TRP A 79 -6.75 12.20 12.96
CA TRP A 79 -6.83 11.50 11.66
C TRP A 79 -6.52 12.44 10.49
N ALA A 80 -7.15 13.61 10.47
CA ALA A 80 -7.03 14.60 9.39
C ALA A 80 -5.62 15.17 9.25
N ARG A 81 -4.86 15.28 10.36
CA ARG A 81 -3.45 15.70 10.38
C ARG A 81 -2.56 14.81 9.53
N TYR A 82 -2.78 13.50 9.55
CA TYR A 82 -2.03 12.50 8.77
C TYR A 82 -2.77 12.01 7.52
N ARG A 83 -3.85 12.72 7.13
CA ARG A 83 -4.73 12.45 5.98
C ARG A 83 -5.45 11.10 5.99
N PHE A 84 -5.58 10.46 7.15
CA PHE A 84 -6.47 9.31 7.28
C PHE A 84 -7.91 9.70 6.95
N ILE A 85 -8.61 8.78 6.31
CA ILE A 85 -9.93 9.03 5.75
C ILE A 85 -10.98 8.56 6.74
N GLU A 86 -11.89 9.44 7.15
CA GLU A 86 -13.05 9.08 7.96
C GLU A 86 -13.92 8.04 7.24
N ASP A 87 -14.45 7.08 7.99
CA ASP A 87 -15.39 6.09 7.48
C ASP A 87 -16.83 6.58 7.68
N PRO A 88 -17.56 6.94 6.61
CA PRO A 88 -18.92 7.47 6.74
C PRO A 88 -19.91 6.42 7.25
N GLY A 89 -19.61 5.12 7.16
CA GLY A 89 -20.48 4.04 7.63
C GLY A 89 -20.46 3.82 9.14
N LEU A 90 -19.58 4.51 9.88
CA LEU A 90 -19.27 4.24 11.29
C LEU A 90 -19.39 5.48 12.18
N LYS A 91 -20.39 6.34 11.91
CA LYS A 91 -20.66 7.51 12.78
C LYS A 91 -21.01 7.11 14.21
N ASP A 92 -21.62 5.94 14.37
CA ASP A 92 -22.12 5.38 15.64
C ASP A 92 -21.22 4.26 16.21
N ASP A 93 -20.07 3.99 15.58
CA ASP A 93 -19.07 3.05 16.11
C ASP A 93 -18.34 3.68 17.31
N PRO A 94 -18.28 3.05 18.49
CA PRO A 94 -17.61 3.62 19.66
C PRO A 94 -16.09 3.78 19.50
N GLU A 95 -15.44 3.01 18.61
CA GLU A 95 -14.00 3.06 18.36
C GLU A 95 -13.63 4.14 17.33
N ARG A 96 -14.58 4.52 16.45
CA ARG A 96 -14.46 5.56 15.40
C ARG A 96 -13.18 5.46 14.55
N LEU A 97 -12.70 4.24 14.35
CA LEU A 97 -11.47 3.97 13.59
C LEU A 97 -11.61 4.48 12.15
N PRO A 98 -10.60 5.13 11.55
CA PRO A 98 -10.67 5.59 10.17
C PRO A 98 -10.55 4.41 9.19
N VAL A 99 -10.82 4.68 7.91
CA VAL A 99 -10.71 3.71 6.81
C VAL A 99 -9.32 3.05 6.81
N GLY A 100 -9.29 1.73 6.70
CA GLY A 100 -8.06 0.94 6.67
C GLY A 100 -7.60 0.44 8.04
N PHE A 101 -8.31 0.72 9.13
CA PHE A 101 -8.00 0.17 10.45
C PHE A 101 -8.91 -1.00 10.79
N ALA A 102 -8.35 -2.02 11.43
CA ALA A 102 -9.04 -3.20 11.90
C ALA A 102 -8.65 -3.56 13.34
N ARG A 103 -9.57 -4.25 14.02
CA ARG A 103 -9.30 -4.98 15.26
C ARG A 103 -8.81 -6.38 14.94
N ASP A 104 -7.70 -6.79 15.53
CA ASP A 104 -7.20 -8.17 15.57
C ASP A 104 -7.34 -8.73 16.98
N VAL A 105 -7.82 -9.97 17.12
CA VAL A 105 -7.91 -10.65 18.43
C VAL A 105 -6.93 -11.81 18.45
N ASP A 106 -5.97 -11.79 19.38
CA ASP A 106 -5.08 -12.92 19.57
C ASP A 106 -5.87 -14.14 20.09
N ALA A 107 -5.88 -15.22 19.32
CA ALA A 107 -6.63 -16.42 19.67
C ALA A 107 -6.02 -17.21 20.84
N ALA A 108 -4.75 -16.96 21.20
CA ALA A 108 -4.07 -17.62 22.32
C ALA A 108 -4.20 -16.85 23.64
N THR A 109 -4.27 -15.51 23.61
CA THR A 109 -4.35 -14.68 24.83
C THR A 109 -5.70 -13.98 25.02
N GLY A 110 -6.53 -13.90 23.98
CA GLY A 110 -7.74 -13.07 23.96
C GLY A 110 -7.48 -11.57 23.84
N GLU A 111 -6.21 -11.13 23.78
CA GLU A 111 -5.86 -9.73 23.69
C GLU A 111 -6.28 -9.11 22.36
N GLU A 112 -6.77 -7.87 22.45
CA GLU A 112 -7.28 -7.12 21.31
C GLU A 112 -6.29 -6.04 20.90
N TYR A 113 -6.02 -5.97 19.60
CA TYR A 113 -5.08 -5.05 18.99
C TYR A 113 -5.77 -4.24 17.90
N VAL A 114 -5.36 -2.99 17.74
CA VAL A 114 -5.65 -2.20 16.54
C VAL A 114 -4.50 -2.34 15.55
N GLY A 115 -4.79 -2.44 14.26
CA GLY A 115 -3.79 -2.53 13.21
C GLY A 115 -4.26 -1.99 11.86
N PHE A 116 -3.31 -1.77 10.96
CA PHE A 116 -3.58 -1.39 9.58
C PHE A 116 -4.07 -2.59 8.75
N THR A 117 -4.83 -2.30 7.71
CA THR A 117 -5.18 -3.21 6.60
C THR A 117 -4.62 -2.63 5.30
N CYS A 118 -4.67 -3.40 4.20
CA CYS A 118 -4.39 -2.88 2.86
C CYS A 118 -5.13 -1.57 2.56
N GLY A 119 -6.35 -1.40 3.10
CA GLY A 119 -7.17 -0.19 2.96
C GLY A 119 -6.53 1.10 3.49
N THR A 120 -5.53 1.03 4.37
CA THR A 120 -4.78 2.19 4.85
C THR A 120 -3.97 2.84 3.73
N CYS A 121 -3.14 2.05 3.04
CA CYS A 121 -2.21 2.55 2.01
C CYS A 121 -2.86 2.62 0.61
N HIS A 122 -3.90 1.82 0.37
CA HIS A 122 -4.53 1.64 -0.93
C HIS A 122 -5.99 2.13 -0.97
N THR A 123 -6.34 3.13 -0.16
CA THR A 123 -7.59 3.87 -0.33
C THR A 123 -7.30 5.36 -0.42
N ARG A 124 -7.77 6.00 -1.49
CA ARG A 124 -7.48 7.41 -1.77
C ARG A 124 -8.74 8.26 -1.66
N GLN A 125 -8.59 9.47 -1.12
CA GLN A 125 -9.61 10.50 -1.21
C GLN A 125 -8.99 11.80 -1.72
N ILE A 126 -9.49 12.27 -2.88
CA ILE A 126 -9.16 13.58 -3.43
C ILE A 126 -10.30 14.56 -3.16
N SER A 127 -10.01 15.85 -3.27
CA SER A 127 -10.99 16.93 -3.29
C SER A 127 -10.96 17.67 -4.62
N TYR A 128 -12.12 18.13 -5.07
CA TYR A 128 -12.23 19.04 -6.21
C TYR A 128 -13.48 19.90 -6.05
N ARG A 129 -13.31 21.23 -6.06
CA ARG A 129 -14.43 22.21 -5.90
C ARG A 129 -15.31 21.88 -4.68
N GLY A 130 -14.68 21.51 -3.56
CA GLY A 130 -15.34 21.15 -2.30
C GLY A 130 -15.99 19.76 -2.25
N LYS A 131 -16.04 18.99 -3.34
CA LYS A 131 -16.48 17.58 -3.33
C LYS A 131 -15.32 16.67 -2.93
N LYS A 132 -15.58 15.72 -2.02
CA LYS A 132 -14.67 14.60 -1.72
C LYS A 132 -14.94 13.46 -2.71
N ILE A 133 -13.91 12.85 -3.29
CA ILE A 133 -14.04 11.73 -4.24
C ILE A 133 -13.21 10.56 -3.71
N ARG A 134 -13.85 9.40 -3.49
CA ARG A 134 -13.21 8.16 -3.05
C ARG A 134 -12.76 7.35 -4.26
N ILE A 135 -11.50 6.93 -4.24
CA ILE A 135 -10.89 6.03 -5.22
C ILE A 135 -10.38 4.80 -4.46
N ASP A 136 -11.03 3.67 -4.71
CA ASP A 136 -10.72 2.39 -4.09
C ASP A 136 -9.51 1.72 -4.78
N GLY A 137 -8.61 1.13 -4.00
CA GLY A 137 -7.34 0.60 -4.49
C GLY A 137 -6.35 1.64 -5.02
N GLY A 138 -6.62 2.94 -4.88
CA GLY A 138 -5.74 4.03 -5.32
C GLY A 138 -4.69 4.42 -4.26
N PRO A 139 -3.60 5.12 -4.64
CA PRO A 139 -2.56 5.55 -3.71
C PRO A 139 -3.12 6.52 -2.66
N ALA A 140 -3.14 6.10 -1.40
CA ALA A 140 -3.49 6.96 -0.29
C ALA A 140 -2.51 8.13 -0.16
N THR A 141 -2.97 9.28 0.33
CA THR A 141 -2.12 10.46 0.59
C THR A 141 -1.77 10.60 2.07
N ILE A 142 -1.68 9.49 2.80
CA ILE A 142 -1.40 9.43 4.24
C ILE A 142 0.09 9.53 4.57
N ASP A 143 0.45 10.01 5.76
CA ASP A 143 1.80 9.85 6.31
C ASP A 143 1.78 8.82 7.46
N VAL A 144 1.90 7.54 7.09
CA VAL A 144 1.89 6.43 8.04
C VAL A 144 3.11 6.43 8.97
N VAL A 145 4.24 7.01 8.53
CA VAL A 145 5.49 7.05 9.30
C VAL A 145 5.37 8.10 10.41
N ALA A 146 4.96 9.32 10.07
CA ALA A 146 4.74 10.38 11.05
C ALA A 146 3.59 10.07 12.02
N PHE A 147 2.55 9.39 11.54
CA PHE A 147 1.48 8.88 12.40
C PHE A 147 1.99 7.86 13.43
N THR A 148 2.70 6.83 12.96
CA THR A 148 3.25 5.77 13.82
C THR A 148 4.25 6.34 14.84
N GLY A 149 5.09 7.30 14.41
CA GLY A 149 5.98 8.04 15.30
C GLY A 149 5.22 8.82 16.38
N ALA A 150 4.14 9.53 16.01
CA ALA A 150 3.33 10.28 16.97
C ALA A 150 2.59 9.39 17.98
N VAL A 151 2.12 8.20 17.57
CA VAL A 151 1.56 7.18 18.47
C VAL A 151 2.59 6.75 19.52
N PHE A 152 3.81 6.40 19.11
CA PHE A 152 4.84 5.94 20.06
C PHE A 152 5.43 7.08 20.91
N ASN A 153 5.55 8.31 20.38
CA ASN A 153 5.91 9.48 21.18
C ASN A 153 4.86 9.78 22.26
N ALA A 154 3.58 9.70 21.92
CA ALA A 154 2.48 9.85 22.88
C ALA A 154 2.53 8.76 23.97
N LEU A 155 2.86 7.51 23.61
CA LEU A 155 3.02 6.40 24.56
C LEU A 155 4.22 6.62 25.51
N ASP A 156 5.38 7.02 24.97
CA ASP A 156 6.59 7.36 25.73
C ASP A 156 6.36 8.57 26.67
N ARG A 157 5.67 9.61 26.18
CA ARG A 157 5.29 10.77 26.97
C ARG A 157 4.30 10.42 28.08
N THR A 158 3.36 9.50 27.83
CA THR A 158 2.42 8.98 28.83
C THR A 158 3.17 8.25 29.94
N LEU A 159 4.05 7.32 29.59
CA LEU A 159 4.86 6.55 30.55
C LEU A 159 5.74 7.44 31.47
N LYS A 160 6.26 8.54 30.92
CA LYS A 160 7.15 9.50 31.59
C LYS A 160 6.43 10.60 32.39
N THR A 161 5.12 10.78 32.22
CA THR A 161 4.35 11.86 32.87
C THR A 161 3.38 11.26 33.88
N PRO A 162 3.59 11.39 35.22
CA PRO A 162 2.78 10.72 36.24
C PRO A 162 1.26 10.90 36.04
N ASP A 163 0.79 12.13 35.83
CA ASP A 163 -0.64 12.42 35.67
C ASP A 163 -1.24 11.81 34.40
N LYS A 164 -0.47 11.70 33.31
CA LYS A 164 -0.92 11.01 32.08
C LYS A 164 -0.95 9.51 32.32
N MET A 165 0.05 8.96 33.00
CA MET A 165 0.11 7.53 33.33
C MET A 165 -1.06 7.12 34.22
N ASP A 166 -1.43 7.92 35.23
CA ASP A 166 -2.61 7.64 36.09
C ASP A 166 -3.92 7.63 35.28
N ARG A 167 -4.18 8.68 34.47
CA ARG A 167 -5.38 8.73 33.62
C ARG A 167 -5.42 7.61 32.58
N PHE A 168 -4.29 7.27 31.98
CA PHE A 168 -4.15 6.17 31.04
C PHE A 168 -4.41 4.83 31.71
N ALA A 169 -3.80 4.57 32.87
CA ALA A 169 -4.01 3.35 33.63
C ALA A 169 -5.47 3.16 34.05
N ARG A 170 -6.13 4.21 34.57
CA ARG A 170 -7.57 4.17 34.90
C ARG A 170 -8.44 3.88 33.68
N ALA A 171 -8.11 4.44 32.52
CA ALA A 171 -8.86 4.21 31.28
C ALA A 171 -8.66 2.80 30.71
N VAL A 172 -7.45 2.24 30.82
CA VAL A 172 -7.10 0.89 30.32
C VAL A 172 -7.57 -0.22 31.27
N LEU A 173 -7.23 -0.12 32.57
CA LEU A 173 -7.48 -1.16 33.58
C LEU A 173 -8.90 -1.09 34.15
N LYS A 174 -9.56 0.07 34.08
CA LYS A 174 -10.92 0.32 34.60
C LYS A 174 -11.02 -0.10 36.08
N GLU A 175 -11.87 -1.07 36.40
CA GLU A 175 -12.09 -1.59 37.75
C GLU A 175 -10.90 -2.40 38.29
N GLN A 176 -9.98 -2.84 37.43
CA GLN A 176 -8.79 -3.62 37.79
C GLN A 176 -7.60 -2.75 38.24
N VAL A 177 -7.81 -1.45 38.50
CA VAL A 177 -6.73 -0.51 38.82
C VAL A 177 -6.25 -0.66 40.27
N ASP A 178 -5.04 -1.18 40.42
CA ASP A 178 -4.28 -1.27 41.66
C ASP A 178 -2.77 -1.00 41.40
N GLU A 179 -1.94 -1.00 42.43
CA GLU A 179 -0.50 -0.76 42.20
C GLU A 179 0.20 -1.85 41.36
N ALA A 180 -0.25 -3.11 41.44
CA ALA A 180 0.40 -4.23 40.80
C ALA A 180 0.13 -4.26 39.30
N SER A 181 -1.13 -4.07 38.92
CA SER A 181 -1.62 -3.88 37.55
C SER A 181 -1.04 -2.61 36.90
N VAL A 182 -0.91 -1.49 37.63
CA VAL A 182 -0.23 -0.29 37.13
C VAL A 182 1.26 -0.56 36.88
N ARG A 183 1.96 -1.25 37.80
CA ARG A 183 3.36 -1.66 37.59
C ARG A 183 3.51 -2.59 36.37
N ALA A 184 2.61 -3.57 36.22
CA ALA A 184 2.61 -4.49 35.08
C ALA A 184 2.36 -3.76 33.75
N LEU A 185 1.38 -2.84 33.70
CA LEU A 185 1.08 -2.01 32.54
C LEU A 185 2.29 -1.15 32.13
N ARG A 186 2.99 -0.53 33.09
CA ARG A 186 4.23 0.23 32.80
C ARG A 186 5.32 -0.66 32.20
N GLY A 187 5.55 -1.85 32.75
CA GLY A 187 6.51 -2.81 32.19
C GLY A 187 6.15 -3.29 30.78
N GLN A 188 4.85 -3.48 30.49
CA GLN A 188 4.38 -3.78 29.13
C GLN A 188 4.64 -2.60 28.17
N MET A 189 4.36 -1.36 28.59
CA MET A 189 4.62 -0.15 27.79
C MET A 189 6.12 0.05 27.52
N GLU A 190 6.96 -0.18 28.52
CA GLU A 190 8.43 -0.12 28.40
C GLU A 190 8.95 -1.11 27.36
N LYS A 191 8.47 -2.37 27.41
CA LYS A 191 8.81 -3.41 26.42
C LYS A 191 8.32 -3.07 25.01
N ALA A 192 7.13 -2.51 24.87
CA ALA A 192 6.61 -2.05 23.58
C ALA A 192 7.49 -0.92 22.97
N LEU A 193 7.94 0.01 23.82
CA LEU A 193 8.81 1.12 23.40
C LEU A 193 10.25 0.68 23.11
N GLU A 194 10.76 -0.37 23.76
CA GLU A 194 12.10 -0.91 23.51
C GLU A 194 12.29 -1.32 22.04
N VAL A 195 11.34 -2.08 21.50
CA VAL A 195 11.36 -2.53 20.09
C VAL A 195 11.41 -1.35 19.13
N VAL A 196 10.62 -0.30 19.40
CA VAL A 196 10.56 0.92 18.58
C VAL A 196 11.88 1.70 18.68
N ARG A 197 12.42 1.88 19.88
CA ARG A 197 13.70 2.57 20.12
C ARG A 197 14.85 1.86 19.40
N LEU A 198 14.92 0.52 19.47
CA LEU A 198 15.92 -0.26 18.75
C LEU A 198 15.87 0.00 17.24
N GLN A 199 14.68 -0.04 16.63
CA GLN A 199 14.49 0.23 15.19
C GLN A 199 14.81 1.69 14.80
N SER A 200 14.55 2.66 15.69
CA SER A 200 14.88 4.07 15.47
C SER A 200 16.39 4.33 15.55
N VAL A 201 17.09 3.72 16.51
CA VAL A 201 18.53 3.93 16.73
C VAL A 201 19.41 3.12 15.76
N SER A 202 18.97 1.93 15.36
CA SER A 202 19.65 1.08 14.36
C SER A 202 19.57 1.62 12.92
N GLY A 203 19.28 2.91 12.77
CA GLY A 203 19.27 3.62 11.50
C GLY A 203 17.96 3.59 10.72
N GLY A 204 16.83 3.11 11.26
CA GLY A 204 15.52 3.02 10.58
C GLY A 204 14.94 4.38 10.13
N ALA A 205 13.62 4.60 10.24
CA ALA A 205 12.97 5.79 9.64
C ALA A 205 13.44 7.16 10.19
N GLY A 206 14.31 7.20 11.20
CA GLY A 206 14.96 8.40 11.75
C GLY A 206 16.50 8.35 11.80
N GLY A 207 17.16 7.45 11.07
CA GLY A 207 18.63 7.42 10.98
C GLY A 207 19.20 8.65 10.24
N PRO A 208 20.46 9.06 10.48
CA PRO A 208 21.08 10.24 9.85
C PRO A 208 21.22 10.16 8.31
N HIS A 209 20.92 9.00 7.72
CA HIS A 209 20.90 8.77 6.26
C HIS A 209 19.53 8.31 5.74
N ALA A 210 18.47 8.41 6.55
CA ALA A 210 17.12 8.04 6.16
C ALA A 210 16.40 9.18 5.43
N THR A 211 15.93 8.91 4.21
CA THR A 211 15.04 9.84 3.49
C THR A 211 13.65 9.79 4.09
N VAL A 212 13.21 10.91 4.67
CA VAL A 212 11.85 11.05 5.21
C VAL A 212 10.81 10.82 4.10
N ALA A 213 9.91 9.85 4.32
CA ALA A 213 8.95 9.42 3.31
C ALA A 213 7.88 10.48 3.04
N GLY A 214 7.30 11.08 4.09
CA GLY A 214 6.19 12.02 3.95
C GLY A 214 4.91 11.35 3.44
N PHE A 215 3.96 12.17 2.98
CA PHE A 215 2.64 11.69 2.53
C PHE A 215 2.71 10.83 1.25
N GLY A 216 1.98 9.72 1.26
CA GLY A 216 1.77 8.80 0.14
C GLY A 216 2.88 7.79 -0.12
N ARG A 217 3.93 7.78 0.70
CA ARG A 217 5.16 7.03 0.40
C ARG A 217 5.66 6.20 1.57
N LEU A 218 6.30 5.07 1.26
CA LEU A 218 6.88 4.16 2.24
C LEU A 218 8.00 3.31 1.62
N ASP A 219 9.07 3.06 2.38
CA ASP A 219 10.03 2.00 2.05
C ASP A 219 9.50 0.65 2.59
N ALA A 220 8.50 0.10 1.91
CA ALA A 220 7.78 -1.09 2.39
C ALA A 220 8.70 -2.33 2.45
N LEU A 221 9.56 -2.53 1.44
CA LEU A 221 10.51 -3.65 1.39
C LEU A 221 11.60 -3.51 2.46
N GLY A 222 12.15 -2.31 2.65
CA GLY A 222 13.14 -2.04 3.70
C GLY A 222 12.57 -2.25 5.11
N ARG A 223 11.30 -1.87 5.33
CA ARG A 223 10.59 -2.12 6.60
C ARG A 223 10.28 -3.60 6.82
N ALA A 224 9.77 -4.32 5.83
CA ALA A 224 9.49 -5.74 5.94
C ALA A 224 10.76 -6.54 6.28
N GLY A 225 11.90 -6.22 5.66
CA GLY A 225 13.20 -6.81 6.00
C GLY A 225 13.67 -6.48 7.43
N ASN A 226 13.47 -5.23 7.90
CA ASN A 226 13.78 -4.86 9.29
C ASN A 226 12.92 -5.64 10.30
N LEU A 227 11.61 -5.69 10.07
CA LEU A 227 10.64 -6.31 11.00
C LEU A 227 10.79 -7.84 11.03
N LEU A 228 11.00 -8.50 9.89
CA LEU A 228 11.12 -9.95 9.86
C LEU A 228 12.49 -10.46 10.33
N PHE A 229 13.60 -9.82 9.93
CA PHE A 229 14.95 -10.35 10.16
C PHE A 229 15.75 -9.62 11.26
N GLY A 230 15.36 -8.41 11.66
CA GLY A 230 16.02 -7.67 12.75
C GLY A 230 15.94 -8.35 14.12
N GLN A 231 14.93 -9.21 14.31
CA GLN A 231 14.78 -10.06 15.50
C GLN A 231 15.70 -11.30 15.52
N LEU A 232 16.20 -11.73 14.36
CA LEU A 232 17.17 -12.83 14.27
C LEU A 232 18.58 -12.34 14.57
N ASP A 233 18.90 -11.14 14.08
CA ASP A 233 20.15 -10.44 14.37
C ASP A 233 19.96 -8.92 14.21
N PRO A 234 20.31 -8.08 15.21
CA PRO A 234 20.26 -6.64 15.08
C PRO A 234 21.08 -6.08 13.89
N ARG A 235 22.11 -6.81 13.43
CA ARG A 235 22.90 -6.51 12.23
C ARG A 235 22.10 -6.65 10.93
N ASN A 236 20.85 -7.11 10.95
CA ASN A 236 19.93 -7.10 9.81
C ASN A 236 19.17 -5.78 9.64
N LEU A 237 19.18 -4.92 10.67
CA LEU A 237 18.52 -3.62 10.64
C LEU A 237 19.27 -2.67 9.70
N ARG A 238 18.53 -2.00 8.81
CA ARG A 238 19.05 -1.05 7.82
C ARG A 238 18.20 0.22 7.80
N ALA A 239 18.79 1.29 7.25
CA ALA A 239 18.07 2.51 7.00
C ALA A 239 16.99 2.33 5.93
N THR A 240 15.81 2.88 6.22
CA THR A 240 14.70 2.95 5.28
C THR A 240 14.81 4.27 4.54
N ASN A 241 15.61 4.28 3.48
CA ASN A 241 16.00 5.47 2.73
C ASN A 241 15.48 5.48 1.28
N ALA A 242 14.66 4.51 0.90
CA ALA A 242 14.13 4.38 -0.45
C ALA A 242 12.58 4.40 -0.48
N PRO A 243 11.96 5.54 -0.09
CA PRO A 243 10.50 5.67 -0.04
C PRO A 243 9.89 5.60 -1.44
N ALA A 244 8.99 4.65 -1.65
CA ALA A 244 8.20 4.52 -2.87
C ALA A 244 6.74 4.93 -2.64
N ASP A 245 6.10 5.48 -3.66
CA ASP A 245 4.65 5.76 -3.67
C ASP A 245 3.84 4.45 -3.59
N TYR A 246 2.65 4.49 -2.99
CA TYR A 246 1.81 3.30 -2.86
C TYR A 246 1.27 2.83 -4.23
N PRO A 247 1.64 1.64 -4.75
CA PRO A 247 1.15 1.21 -6.06
C PRO A 247 -0.37 0.99 -6.04
N HIS A 248 -1.08 1.47 -7.07
CA HIS A 248 -2.51 1.20 -7.20
C HIS A 248 -2.81 -0.27 -7.52
N LEU A 249 -3.90 -0.79 -6.94
CA LEU A 249 -4.20 -2.22 -6.87
C LEU A 249 -5.07 -2.76 -8.01
N TRP A 250 -5.84 -1.93 -8.72
CA TRP A 250 -6.57 -2.42 -9.89
C TRP A 250 -5.59 -2.98 -10.93
N ASP A 251 -6.03 -4.02 -11.66
CA ASP A 251 -5.20 -4.89 -12.50
C ASP A 251 -4.02 -5.60 -11.79
N ALA A 252 -3.65 -5.32 -10.53
CA ALA A 252 -2.43 -5.86 -9.92
C ALA A 252 -2.43 -7.39 -9.83
N THR A 253 -3.59 -7.99 -9.62
CA THR A 253 -3.80 -9.45 -9.58
C THR A 253 -3.61 -10.10 -10.96
N THR A 254 -3.57 -9.34 -12.05
CA THR A 254 -3.46 -9.85 -13.43
C THR A 254 -2.03 -9.97 -13.93
N TYR A 255 -1.04 -9.33 -13.29
CA TYR A 255 0.36 -9.31 -13.72
C TYR A 255 1.15 -10.56 -13.30
N ASP A 256 2.20 -10.89 -14.06
CA ASP A 256 3.17 -11.94 -13.72
C ASP A 256 4.16 -11.51 -12.62
N TRP A 257 4.52 -10.22 -12.58
CA TRP A 257 5.35 -9.59 -11.54
C TRP A 257 4.76 -8.26 -11.06
N VAL A 258 4.85 -8.03 -9.75
CA VAL A 258 4.27 -6.87 -9.06
C VAL A 258 5.29 -6.17 -8.13
N GLN A 259 4.86 -5.08 -7.49
CA GLN A 259 5.71 -4.03 -6.89
C GLN A 259 6.45 -3.19 -7.95
N TRP A 260 7.03 -2.05 -7.53
CA TRP A 260 7.69 -1.10 -8.44
C TRP A 260 8.92 -1.68 -9.12
N ASN A 261 9.76 -2.41 -8.39
CA ASN A 261 10.91 -3.16 -8.91
C ASN A 261 10.53 -4.56 -9.45
N GLY A 262 9.24 -4.89 -9.56
CA GLY A 262 8.79 -6.19 -10.09
C GLY A 262 9.36 -7.37 -9.29
N SER A 263 9.47 -7.25 -7.98
CA SER A 263 10.24 -8.14 -7.10
C SER A 263 9.60 -9.50 -6.81
N ILE A 264 8.28 -9.64 -6.97
CA ILE A 264 7.56 -10.87 -6.60
C ILE A 264 6.48 -11.24 -7.62
N MET A 265 6.22 -12.55 -7.79
CA MET A 265 5.12 -13.07 -8.61
C MET A 265 3.84 -13.37 -7.81
N GLN A 266 3.97 -14.03 -6.66
CA GLN A 266 2.86 -14.71 -6.00
C GLN A 266 2.06 -13.77 -5.08
N PRO A 267 0.71 -13.72 -5.18
CA PRO A 267 -0.13 -12.83 -4.37
C PRO A 267 -0.09 -13.13 -2.88
N MET A 268 -0.14 -14.40 -2.44
CA MET A 268 -0.11 -14.69 -1.00
C MET A 268 1.22 -14.26 -0.35
N ALA A 269 2.35 -14.64 -0.94
CA ALA A 269 3.67 -14.21 -0.45
C ALA A 269 3.84 -12.67 -0.49
N ARG A 270 3.25 -11.98 -1.48
CA ARG A 270 3.21 -10.51 -1.56
C ARG A 270 2.44 -9.91 -0.38
N ASN A 271 1.25 -10.46 -0.10
CA ASN A 271 0.37 -9.97 0.95
C ASN A 271 0.94 -10.27 2.36
N ILE A 272 1.60 -11.41 2.54
CA ILE A 272 2.38 -11.70 3.76
C ILE A 272 3.49 -10.66 3.96
N ALA A 273 4.25 -10.31 2.90
CA ALA A 273 5.32 -9.33 2.99
C ALA A 273 4.84 -7.88 3.24
N GLU A 274 3.67 -7.50 2.70
CA GLU A 274 3.04 -6.21 3.01
C GLU A 274 2.60 -6.15 4.47
N ALA A 275 1.87 -7.17 4.95
CA ALA A 275 1.40 -7.24 6.34
C ALA A 275 2.57 -7.18 7.34
N LEU A 276 3.68 -7.86 7.03
CA LEU A 276 4.95 -7.75 7.77
C LEU A 276 5.48 -6.31 7.81
N GLY A 277 5.53 -5.61 6.67
CA GLY A 277 6.06 -4.24 6.55
C GLY A 277 5.28 -3.17 7.34
N VAL A 278 4.02 -3.44 7.65
CA VAL A 278 3.15 -2.56 8.47
C VAL A 278 2.97 -3.02 9.93
N GLY A 279 3.61 -4.12 10.34
CA GLY A 279 3.76 -4.52 11.75
C GLY A 279 2.85 -5.65 12.22
N THR A 280 3.13 -6.89 11.80
CA THR A 280 2.54 -8.10 12.41
C THR A 280 3.39 -8.59 13.58
N HIS A 281 2.77 -9.31 14.52
CA HIS A 281 3.52 -10.08 15.52
C HIS A 281 3.98 -11.39 14.85
N THR A 282 5.17 -11.37 14.24
CA THR A 282 5.73 -12.52 13.52
C THR A 282 7.16 -12.81 13.97
N GLN A 283 7.42 -14.06 14.35
CA GLN A 283 8.73 -14.56 14.79
C GLN A 283 9.10 -15.82 13.99
N LEU A 284 10.32 -15.84 13.45
CA LEU A 284 10.94 -17.03 12.89
C LEU A 284 11.82 -17.64 13.98
N VAL A 285 11.54 -18.89 14.35
CA VAL A 285 12.21 -19.59 15.46
C VAL A 285 13.03 -20.75 14.88
N PRO A 286 14.30 -20.94 15.30
CA PRO A 286 15.09 -22.10 14.88
C PRO A 286 14.37 -23.40 15.25
N GLY A 287 14.21 -24.30 14.29
CA GLY A 287 13.70 -25.64 14.56
C GLY A 287 14.66 -26.44 15.43
N ALA A 288 14.16 -27.49 16.10
CA ALA A 288 15.03 -28.52 16.65
C ALA A 288 15.91 -29.12 15.53
N GLN A 289 17.10 -29.64 15.87
CA GLN A 289 18.07 -30.14 14.89
C GLN A 289 17.43 -31.13 13.89
N GLY A 290 17.49 -30.81 12.59
CA GLY A 290 16.88 -31.61 11.52
C GLY A 290 15.39 -31.35 11.25
N THR A 291 14.75 -30.43 11.97
CA THR A 291 13.33 -30.04 11.75
C THR A 291 13.20 -28.72 11.00
N ARG A 292 12.00 -28.44 10.47
CA ARG A 292 11.63 -27.16 9.84
C ARG A 292 11.70 -26.03 10.87
N MET A 293 11.96 -24.79 10.43
CA MET A 293 11.81 -23.62 11.31
C MET A 293 10.38 -23.53 11.88
N ASP A 294 10.25 -23.18 13.15
CA ASP A 294 8.96 -22.84 13.76
C ASP A 294 8.60 -21.39 13.40
N VAL A 295 7.31 -21.12 13.20
CA VAL A 295 6.81 -19.81 12.76
C VAL A 295 5.60 -19.42 13.59
N ARG A 296 5.81 -18.42 14.46
CA ARG A 296 4.72 -17.80 15.24
C ARG A 296 4.33 -16.54 14.49
N SER A 297 3.07 -16.42 14.07
CA SER A 297 2.63 -15.28 13.27
C SER A 297 1.17 -14.93 13.50
N SER A 298 0.88 -13.65 13.74
CA SER A 298 -0.49 -13.12 13.80
C SER A 298 -1.17 -13.03 12.42
N ILE A 299 -0.42 -13.21 11.31
CA ILE A 299 -0.92 -13.06 9.94
C ILE A 299 -2.12 -13.98 9.65
N ARG A 300 -3.13 -13.41 8.99
CA ARG A 300 -4.42 -14.03 8.65
C ARG A 300 -4.48 -14.35 7.15
N VAL A 301 -3.96 -15.50 6.74
CA VAL A 301 -3.87 -15.86 5.30
C VAL A 301 -5.24 -16.05 4.63
N ASP A 302 -6.25 -16.46 5.41
CA ASP A 302 -7.66 -16.51 5.03
C ASP A 302 -8.22 -15.13 4.69
N ASN A 303 -7.97 -14.16 5.56
CA ASN A 303 -8.35 -12.77 5.36
C ASN A 303 -7.56 -12.12 4.22
N LEU A 304 -6.27 -12.42 4.08
CA LEU A 304 -5.47 -11.97 2.94
C LEU A 304 -5.99 -12.54 1.60
N HIS A 305 -6.47 -13.79 1.58
CA HIS A 305 -7.13 -14.35 0.40
C HIS A 305 -8.50 -13.69 0.15
N LEU A 306 -9.30 -13.47 1.20
CA LEU A 306 -10.59 -12.77 1.10
C LEU A 306 -10.41 -11.33 0.57
N ILE A 307 -9.35 -10.63 0.98
CA ILE A 307 -8.98 -9.31 0.46
C ILE A 307 -8.56 -9.41 -1.01
N GLU A 308 -7.70 -10.38 -1.38
CA GLU A 308 -7.27 -10.59 -2.78
C GLU A 308 -8.47 -10.79 -3.72
N GLN A 309 -9.46 -11.60 -3.32
CA GLN A 309 -10.69 -11.82 -4.07
C GLN A 309 -11.50 -10.54 -4.33
N GLN A 310 -11.36 -9.50 -3.51
CA GLN A 310 -12.00 -8.21 -3.80
C GLN A 310 -11.13 -7.39 -4.76
N VAL A 311 -9.81 -7.41 -4.61
CA VAL A 311 -8.88 -6.75 -5.55
C VAL A 311 -9.00 -7.35 -6.96
N GLU A 312 -9.26 -8.66 -7.09
CA GLU A 312 -9.57 -9.31 -8.38
C GLU A 312 -10.81 -8.75 -9.09
N LYS A 313 -11.79 -8.23 -8.34
CA LYS A 313 -12.99 -7.58 -8.89
C LYS A 313 -12.79 -6.08 -9.17
N LEU A 314 -11.74 -5.47 -8.60
CA LEU A 314 -11.53 -4.03 -8.62
C LEU A 314 -11.13 -3.54 -10.02
N ARG A 315 -11.88 -2.56 -10.53
CA ARG A 315 -11.65 -1.92 -11.82
C ARG A 315 -10.93 -0.59 -11.66
N ALA A 316 -10.18 -0.20 -12.70
CA ALA A 316 -9.63 1.15 -12.82
C ALA A 316 -10.76 2.20 -12.77
N PRO A 317 -10.58 3.31 -12.04
CA PRO A 317 -11.57 4.38 -12.00
C PRO A 317 -11.61 5.12 -13.34
N ARG A 318 -12.78 5.17 -13.98
CA ARG A 318 -12.98 6.01 -15.17
C ARG A 318 -12.95 7.49 -14.80
N TRP A 319 -12.49 8.34 -15.73
CA TRP A 319 -12.55 9.80 -15.60
C TRP A 319 -14.00 10.27 -15.36
N PRO A 320 -14.31 10.93 -14.23
CA PRO A 320 -15.66 11.35 -13.92
C PRO A 320 -15.98 12.67 -14.64
N GLU A 321 -16.41 12.59 -15.90
CA GLU A 321 -16.74 13.77 -16.73
C GLU A 321 -17.75 14.72 -16.06
N HIS A 322 -18.68 14.17 -15.27
CA HIS A 322 -19.67 14.93 -14.51
C HIS A 322 -19.08 15.78 -13.36
N LEU A 323 -17.81 15.58 -13.02
CA LEU A 323 -17.06 16.38 -12.05
C LEU A 323 -16.02 17.26 -12.75
N PHE A 324 -15.20 16.67 -13.61
CA PHE A 324 -14.00 17.32 -14.16
C PHE A 324 -14.19 17.95 -15.55
N GLY A 325 -15.33 17.72 -16.21
CA GLY A 325 -15.55 18.09 -17.60
C GLY A 325 -15.39 16.91 -18.56
N ARG A 326 -16.01 17.03 -19.74
CA ARG A 326 -15.95 16.03 -20.80
C ARG A 326 -14.54 15.97 -21.41
N ILE A 327 -14.16 14.79 -21.88
CA ILE A 327 -12.92 14.58 -22.61
C ILE A 327 -13.13 15.02 -24.07
N ASP A 328 -12.23 15.86 -24.59
CA ASP A 328 -12.16 16.17 -26.03
C ASP A 328 -11.73 14.90 -26.79
N GLN A 329 -12.67 14.30 -27.51
CA GLN A 329 -12.45 13.04 -28.21
C GLN A 329 -11.49 13.19 -29.41
N GLU A 330 -11.49 14.34 -30.10
CA GLU A 330 -10.59 14.56 -31.22
C GLU A 330 -9.15 14.74 -30.74
N GLN A 331 -8.96 15.49 -29.66
CA GLN A 331 -7.65 15.66 -29.01
C GLN A 331 -7.17 14.33 -28.41
N ALA A 332 -8.03 13.57 -27.74
CA ALA A 332 -7.71 12.24 -27.24
C ALA A 332 -7.35 11.25 -28.37
N ASP A 333 -7.99 11.30 -29.54
CA ASP A 333 -7.62 10.45 -30.68
C ASP A 333 -6.28 10.85 -31.31
N ARG A 334 -5.87 12.12 -31.24
CA ARG A 334 -4.50 12.56 -31.61
C ARG A 334 -3.49 12.03 -30.57
N GLY A 335 -3.79 12.19 -29.28
CA GLY A 335 -3.03 11.63 -28.16
C GLY A 335 -2.83 10.12 -28.23
N ARG A 336 -3.87 9.38 -28.65
CA ARG A 336 -3.83 7.92 -28.86
C ARG A 336 -2.80 7.51 -29.91
N ARG A 337 -2.62 8.32 -30.96
CA ARG A 337 -1.60 8.08 -31.99
C ARG A 337 -0.19 8.34 -31.44
N LEU A 338 -0.01 9.39 -30.64
CA LEU A 338 1.25 9.64 -29.92
C LEU A 338 1.57 8.50 -28.95
N PHE A 339 0.63 8.08 -28.11
CA PHE A 339 0.81 7.00 -27.15
C PHE A 339 1.26 5.69 -27.82
N ARG A 340 0.62 5.33 -28.94
CA ARG A 340 1.01 4.16 -29.74
C ARG A 340 2.42 4.25 -30.31
N ARG A 341 2.88 5.44 -30.70
CA ARG A 341 4.24 5.66 -31.23
C ARG A 341 5.32 5.70 -30.14
N HIS A 342 5.00 6.22 -28.96
CA HIS A 342 6.01 6.67 -27.99
C HIS A 342 5.94 5.98 -26.62
N CYS A 343 4.83 5.33 -26.26
CA CYS A 343 4.60 4.82 -24.90
C CYS A 343 4.22 3.32 -24.86
N ALA A 344 3.44 2.85 -25.84
CA ALA A 344 2.85 1.50 -25.84
C ALA A 344 3.88 0.37 -25.79
N SER A 345 5.10 0.55 -26.32
CA SER A 345 6.17 -0.46 -26.25
C SER A 345 6.59 -0.83 -24.83
N CYS A 346 6.37 0.07 -23.85
CA CYS A 346 6.59 -0.20 -22.43
C CYS A 346 5.27 -0.45 -21.67
N HIS A 347 4.22 0.30 -22.02
CA HIS A 347 2.96 0.35 -21.27
C HIS A 347 1.83 -0.54 -21.82
N ASP A 348 2.02 -1.25 -22.93
CA ASP A 348 1.08 -2.25 -23.47
C ASP A 348 1.83 -3.54 -23.90
N PRO A 349 2.39 -4.30 -22.94
CA PRO A 349 3.29 -5.43 -23.23
C PRO A 349 2.60 -6.78 -23.50
N GLY A 350 1.27 -6.81 -23.48
CA GLY A 350 0.48 -8.02 -23.71
C GLY A 350 0.62 -9.10 -22.64
N LEU A 351 0.33 -10.35 -23.03
CA LEU A 351 0.20 -11.49 -22.13
C LEU A 351 1.38 -12.45 -22.18
N THR A 352 1.65 -13.12 -21.06
CA THR A 352 2.57 -14.26 -20.99
C THR A 352 2.08 -15.44 -21.83
N ARG A 353 2.99 -16.40 -22.07
CA ARG A 353 2.59 -17.77 -22.42
C ARG A 353 1.78 -18.38 -21.24
N PRO A 354 0.91 -19.37 -21.49
CA PRO A 354 0.28 -20.13 -20.42
C PRO A 354 1.34 -20.77 -19.50
N ASN A 355 1.08 -20.77 -18.19
CA ASN A 355 1.82 -21.59 -17.24
C ASN A 355 1.35 -23.06 -17.27
N GLU A 356 1.92 -23.89 -16.40
CA GLU A 356 1.54 -25.31 -16.21
C GLU A 356 0.07 -25.55 -15.81
N HIS A 357 -0.64 -24.50 -15.38
CA HIS A 357 -2.06 -24.51 -15.04
C HIS A 357 -2.94 -23.84 -16.12
N GLY A 358 -2.39 -23.58 -17.31
CA GLY A 358 -3.08 -22.93 -18.43
C GLY A 358 -3.37 -21.43 -18.24
N LYS A 359 -2.95 -20.82 -17.12
CA LYS A 359 -3.19 -19.40 -16.81
C LYS A 359 -2.21 -18.51 -17.56
N ARG A 360 -2.69 -17.36 -18.04
CA ARG A 360 -1.90 -16.27 -18.62
C ARG A 360 -2.00 -15.05 -17.73
N PHE A 361 -0.96 -14.22 -17.75
CA PHE A 361 -0.88 -12.99 -16.97
C PHE A 361 -0.43 -11.84 -17.87
N ARG A 362 -0.72 -10.58 -17.49
CA ARG A 362 -0.11 -9.40 -18.12
C ARG A 362 1.40 -9.42 -17.84
N LYS A 363 2.21 -9.26 -18.88
CA LYS A 363 3.67 -9.33 -18.75
C LYS A 363 4.20 -8.01 -18.18
N ALA A 364 4.88 -8.02 -17.05
CA ALA A 364 5.56 -6.85 -16.53
C ALA A 364 6.75 -6.45 -17.43
N THR A 365 6.69 -5.28 -18.07
CA THR A 365 7.87 -4.69 -18.72
C THR A 365 8.79 -4.14 -17.65
N MET A 366 9.95 -4.77 -17.47
CA MET A 366 11.00 -4.25 -16.60
C MET A 366 11.96 -3.37 -17.42
N SER A 367 11.96 -2.07 -17.15
CA SER A 367 12.87 -1.10 -17.75
C SER A 367 14.11 -0.97 -16.86
N PRO A 368 15.32 -1.35 -17.32
CA PRO A 368 16.57 -1.22 -16.57
C PRO A 368 16.84 0.22 -16.11
N LEU A 369 17.51 0.38 -14.95
CA LEU A 369 17.83 1.71 -14.38
C LEU A 369 18.62 2.61 -15.33
N ASP A 370 19.58 2.04 -16.06
CA ASP A 370 20.41 2.75 -17.04
C ASP A 370 19.64 3.17 -18.31
N LEU A 371 18.51 2.53 -18.60
CA LEU A 371 17.56 2.97 -19.62
C LEU A 371 16.63 4.05 -19.08
N ILE A 372 15.90 3.76 -17.99
CA ILE A 372 14.79 4.59 -17.51
C ILE A 372 15.22 5.84 -16.74
N GLY A 373 16.40 5.84 -16.12
CA GLY A 373 17.04 6.99 -15.47
C GLY A 373 16.32 7.60 -14.25
N THR A 374 15.21 7.03 -13.80
CA THR A 374 14.51 7.48 -12.57
C THR A 374 15.29 7.08 -11.32
N ASP A 375 14.97 7.70 -10.17
CA ASP A 375 15.70 7.49 -8.91
C ASP A 375 16.05 6.01 -8.65
N PRO A 376 17.34 5.65 -8.47
CA PRO A 376 17.74 4.25 -8.37
C PRO A 376 17.50 3.64 -6.98
N ALA A 377 17.23 4.46 -5.94
CA ALA A 377 17.33 4.03 -4.54
C ALA A 377 16.45 2.82 -4.20
N HIS A 378 15.21 2.75 -4.71
CA HIS A 378 14.29 1.65 -4.39
C HIS A 378 14.73 0.31 -4.99
N ALA A 379 15.21 0.30 -6.23
CA ALA A 379 15.75 -0.92 -6.85
C ALA A 379 17.12 -1.30 -6.28
N VAL A 380 18.03 -0.33 -6.08
CA VAL A 380 19.40 -0.56 -5.57
C VAL A 380 19.37 -1.03 -4.11
N SER A 381 18.67 -0.31 -3.23
CA SER A 381 18.58 -0.67 -1.80
C SER A 381 18.01 -2.08 -1.60
N PHE A 382 17.06 -2.51 -2.43
CA PHE A 382 16.55 -3.89 -2.36
C PHE A 382 17.50 -4.94 -2.96
N ASN A 383 18.28 -4.59 -3.99
CA ASN A 383 19.25 -5.47 -4.64
C ASN A 383 20.49 -5.74 -3.78
N GLU A 384 21.07 -4.68 -3.21
CA GLU A 384 22.31 -4.75 -2.43
C GLU A 384 22.09 -5.28 -1.01
N ARG A 385 20.84 -5.26 -0.52
CA ARG A 385 20.53 -5.65 0.85
C ARG A 385 20.62 -7.16 1.06
N THR A 386 21.25 -7.52 2.16
CA THR A 386 21.33 -8.88 2.70
C THR A 386 20.59 -9.02 4.03
N ALA A 387 20.39 -10.26 4.46
CA ALA A 387 19.99 -10.63 5.81
C ALA A 387 20.80 -11.85 6.29
N ASP A 388 21.33 -11.79 7.51
CA ASP A 388 21.93 -12.89 8.24
C ASP A 388 20.83 -13.74 8.88
N LEU A 389 20.65 -14.95 8.36
CA LEU A 389 19.76 -15.99 8.86
C LEU A 389 20.61 -17.11 9.50
N GLY A 390 21.81 -16.81 10.00
CA GLY A 390 22.69 -17.74 10.70
C GLY A 390 22.05 -18.41 11.91
N ALA A 391 21.18 -17.69 12.64
CA ALA A 391 20.36 -18.26 13.72
C ALA A 391 19.44 -19.41 13.25
N LEU A 392 19.04 -19.42 11.97
CA LEU A 392 18.24 -20.47 11.33
C LEU A 392 19.11 -21.51 10.60
N GLY A 393 20.44 -21.43 10.71
CA GLY A 393 21.39 -22.30 10.00
C GLY A 393 21.58 -21.99 8.51
N LEU A 394 21.09 -20.84 8.03
CA LEU A 394 21.05 -20.50 6.59
C LEU A 394 22.14 -19.51 6.14
N GLY A 395 22.92 -18.95 7.08
CA GLY A 395 23.95 -17.95 6.80
C GLY A 395 23.39 -16.62 6.28
N THR A 396 24.23 -15.82 5.62
CA THR A 396 23.82 -14.54 5.02
C THR A 396 23.32 -14.73 3.59
N LEU A 397 22.11 -14.24 3.31
CA LEU A 397 21.45 -14.34 2.00
C LEU A 397 21.08 -12.95 1.46
N GLY A 398 20.90 -12.83 0.14
CA GLY A 398 20.32 -11.64 -0.48
C GLY A 398 18.84 -11.47 -0.10
N MET A 399 18.36 -10.23 0.03
CA MET A 399 17.04 -9.93 0.61
C MET A 399 15.88 -10.61 -0.13
N ALA A 400 15.94 -10.71 -1.47
CA ALA A 400 14.93 -11.45 -2.24
C ALA A 400 14.83 -12.92 -1.81
N GLN A 401 15.97 -13.61 -1.63
CA GLN A 401 16.00 -15.01 -1.21
C GLN A 401 15.58 -15.16 0.26
N ALA A 402 15.99 -14.25 1.14
CA ALA A 402 15.57 -14.24 2.54
C ALA A 402 14.03 -14.08 2.66
N LEU A 403 13.43 -13.15 1.90
CA LEU A 403 11.98 -12.95 1.85
C LEU A 403 11.25 -14.13 1.21
N GLU A 404 11.81 -14.77 0.17
CA GLU A 404 11.24 -15.99 -0.40
C GLU A 404 11.10 -17.09 0.66
N ILE A 405 12.16 -17.34 1.43
CA ILE A 405 12.19 -18.32 2.52
C ILE A 405 11.23 -17.94 3.65
N GLY A 406 11.28 -16.68 4.12
CA GLY A 406 10.45 -16.23 5.25
C GLY A 406 8.95 -16.22 4.92
N THR A 407 8.57 -15.72 3.74
CA THR A 407 7.17 -15.72 3.31
C THR A 407 6.66 -17.12 2.99
N TRP A 408 7.51 -18.01 2.42
CA TRP A 408 7.18 -19.42 2.26
C TRP A 408 6.91 -20.11 3.60
N ALA A 409 7.77 -19.91 4.60
CA ALA A 409 7.61 -20.53 5.90
C ALA A 409 6.30 -20.11 6.59
N ILE A 410 6.02 -18.79 6.63
CA ILE A 410 4.75 -18.25 7.15
C ILE A 410 3.54 -18.83 6.40
N ARG A 411 3.60 -18.84 5.06
CA ARG A 411 2.51 -19.33 4.21
C ARG A 411 2.22 -20.80 4.49
N GLU A 412 3.23 -21.66 4.46
CA GLU A 412 3.04 -23.10 4.61
C GLU A 412 2.59 -23.49 6.02
N THR A 413 3.19 -22.94 7.08
CA THR A 413 2.73 -23.15 8.47
C THR A 413 1.25 -22.79 8.62
N LYS A 414 0.81 -21.69 7.98
CA LYS A 414 -0.60 -21.30 7.99
C LYS A 414 -1.46 -22.22 7.11
N TYR A 415 -1.07 -22.54 5.88
CA TYR A 415 -1.80 -23.44 4.99
C TYR A 415 -1.96 -24.85 5.59
N GLU A 416 -1.00 -25.31 6.37
CA GLU A 416 -1.07 -26.54 7.17
C GLU A 416 -2.10 -26.41 8.31
N ALA A 417 -2.06 -25.31 9.07
CA ALA A 417 -3.04 -25.04 10.13
C ALA A 417 -4.50 -24.91 9.62
N TYR A 418 -4.71 -24.38 8.41
CA TYR A 418 -6.03 -24.33 7.75
C TYR A 418 -6.40 -25.64 7.02
N GLY A 419 -5.52 -26.65 6.99
CA GLY A 419 -5.79 -27.92 6.31
C GLY A 419 -5.98 -27.81 4.78
N LEU A 420 -5.39 -26.81 4.13
CA LEU A 420 -5.65 -26.52 2.72
C LEU A 420 -5.13 -27.64 1.80
N SER A 421 -6.02 -28.14 0.94
CA SER A 421 -5.67 -29.08 -0.13
C SER A 421 -4.71 -28.46 -1.17
N PRO A 422 -3.96 -29.27 -1.94
CA PRO A 422 -3.04 -28.77 -2.95
C PRO A 422 -3.66 -27.82 -3.99
N GLU A 423 -4.95 -28.00 -4.31
CA GLU A 423 -5.66 -27.10 -5.24
C GLU A 423 -6.05 -25.78 -4.57
N GLN A 424 -6.51 -25.80 -3.31
CA GLN A 424 -6.76 -24.57 -2.57
C GLN A 424 -5.48 -23.74 -2.39
N ARG A 425 -4.35 -24.39 -2.08
CA ARG A 425 -3.03 -23.74 -2.01
C ARG A 425 -2.68 -23.05 -3.34
N ARG A 426 -2.84 -23.75 -4.48
CA ARG A 426 -2.62 -23.16 -5.82
C ARG A 426 -3.54 -21.97 -6.11
N ALA A 427 -4.82 -22.07 -5.75
CA ALA A 427 -5.80 -21.00 -5.95
C ALA A 427 -5.47 -19.75 -5.10
N TRP A 428 -5.11 -19.92 -3.83
CA TRP A 428 -4.70 -18.83 -2.94
C TRP A 428 -3.36 -18.21 -3.37
N ASP A 429 -2.48 -19.01 -3.96
CA ASP A 429 -1.24 -18.60 -4.59
C ASP A 429 -1.43 -17.98 -6.00
N GLY A 430 -2.68 -17.74 -6.44
CA GLY A 430 -2.99 -17.15 -7.74
C GLY A 430 -2.44 -17.95 -8.94
N TYR A 431 -2.20 -19.25 -8.75
CA TYR A 431 -1.53 -20.15 -9.69
C TYR A 431 -0.12 -19.66 -10.11
N ARG A 432 0.62 -19.00 -9.21
CA ARG A 432 2.00 -18.53 -9.46
C ARG A 432 3.00 -19.13 -8.47
N PRO A 433 4.24 -19.44 -8.91
CA PRO A 433 5.28 -19.90 -8.02
C PRO A 433 5.70 -18.76 -7.08
N ASN A 434 6.05 -19.09 -5.84
CA ASN A 434 6.70 -18.14 -4.93
C ASN A 434 8.13 -17.91 -5.43
N ARG A 435 8.29 -16.88 -6.28
CA ARG A 435 9.58 -16.42 -6.78
C ARG A 435 9.77 -14.96 -6.45
N TRP A 436 10.91 -14.68 -5.84
CA TRP A 436 11.41 -13.35 -5.58
C TRP A 436 12.63 -13.04 -6.44
N ARG A 437 12.84 -11.76 -6.72
CA ARG A 437 14.03 -11.22 -7.39
C ARG A 437 14.24 -9.76 -6.99
N ALA A 438 15.47 -9.28 -7.12
CA ALA A 438 15.80 -7.87 -6.93
C ALA A 438 16.48 -7.30 -8.18
N PRO A 439 15.74 -7.02 -9.26
CA PRO A 439 16.32 -6.48 -10.48
C PRO A 439 16.63 -4.99 -10.32
N LEU A 440 17.72 -4.55 -10.96
CA LEU A 440 18.03 -3.13 -11.14
C LEU A 440 17.17 -2.54 -12.27
N ALA A 441 15.85 -2.55 -12.08
CA ALA A 441 14.84 -2.14 -13.06
C ALA A 441 13.53 -1.73 -12.39
N TYR A 442 12.74 -0.89 -13.06
CA TYR A 442 11.36 -0.57 -12.65
C TYR A 442 10.33 -1.08 -13.65
N ARG A 443 9.15 -1.43 -13.15
CA ARG A 443 8.04 -1.96 -13.95
C ARG A 443 7.26 -0.84 -14.62
N ALA A 444 7.25 -0.82 -15.96
CA ALA A 444 6.20 -0.17 -16.72
C ALA A 444 4.94 -1.06 -16.72
N ARG A 445 3.79 -0.45 -16.43
CA ARG A 445 2.46 -1.09 -16.38
C ARG A 445 1.49 -0.37 -17.31
N GLU A 446 0.40 -1.02 -17.68
CA GLU A 446 -0.74 -0.36 -18.32
C GLU A 446 -1.24 0.82 -17.47
N LEU A 447 -1.64 1.88 -18.16
CA LEU A 447 -1.99 3.18 -17.59
C LEU A 447 -3.50 3.35 -17.35
N ASN A 448 -4.24 2.24 -17.19
CA ASN A 448 -5.66 2.28 -16.87
C ASN A 448 -5.85 3.05 -15.54
N GLY A 449 -6.73 4.05 -15.49
CA GLY A 449 -6.98 4.88 -14.31
C GLY A 449 -5.81 5.78 -13.88
N ILE A 450 -4.80 6.01 -14.73
CA ILE A 450 -3.57 6.79 -14.38
C ILE A 450 -3.86 8.22 -13.90
N TRP A 451 -4.99 8.80 -14.30
CA TRP A 451 -5.42 10.11 -13.81
C TRP A 451 -5.59 10.15 -12.28
N ALA A 452 -5.94 9.01 -11.66
CA ALA A 452 -6.28 8.90 -10.26
C ALA A 452 -5.08 8.66 -9.34
N THR A 453 -3.85 8.57 -9.88
CA THR A 453 -2.69 8.01 -9.16
C THR A 453 -1.59 9.01 -8.83
N ALA A 454 -1.81 10.32 -8.99
CA ALA A 454 -0.79 11.33 -8.70
C ALA A 454 -0.34 11.33 -7.22
N PRO A 455 0.93 11.65 -6.89
CA PRO A 455 2.01 12.04 -7.79
C PRO A 455 2.56 10.87 -8.62
N TYR A 456 3.42 11.16 -9.59
CA TYR A 456 3.93 10.22 -10.58
C TYR A 456 5.40 9.84 -10.33
N LEU A 457 5.84 8.81 -11.05
CA LEU A 457 7.04 8.00 -10.81
C LEU A 457 6.94 7.15 -9.52
N HIS A 458 7.81 6.14 -9.43
CA HIS A 458 7.77 5.15 -8.34
C HIS A 458 7.97 5.74 -6.93
N ASN A 459 8.50 6.95 -6.83
CA ASN A 459 8.81 7.68 -5.60
C ASN A 459 7.94 8.94 -5.42
N GLY A 460 6.88 9.10 -6.21
CA GLY A 460 5.94 10.23 -6.11
C GLY A 460 6.58 11.61 -6.31
N SER A 461 7.61 11.70 -7.17
CA SER A 461 8.47 12.89 -7.32
C SER A 461 8.04 13.87 -8.42
N VAL A 462 6.91 13.64 -9.08
CA VAL A 462 6.37 14.51 -10.13
C VAL A 462 4.88 14.77 -9.87
N PRO A 463 4.42 16.02 -9.66
CA PRO A 463 3.07 16.28 -9.12
C PRO A 463 1.90 16.07 -10.10
N SER A 464 2.17 16.08 -11.41
CA SER A 464 1.14 16.03 -12.47
C SER A 464 1.60 15.29 -13.72
N LEU A 465 0.67 14.79 -14.55
CA LEU A 465 1.00 14.19 -15.85
C LEU A 465 1.64 15.21 -16.79
N TYR A 466 1.21 16.48 -16.73
CA TYR A 466 1.84 17.53 -17.51
C TYR A 466 3.34 17.66 -17.20
N GLU A 467 3.72 17.69 -15.92
CA GLU A 467 5.14 17.69 -15.54
C GLU A 467 5.86 16.38 -15.88
N LEU A 468 5.19 15.22 -15.86
CA LEU A 468 5.80 13.96 -16.27
C LEU A 468 6.22 13.99 -17.76
N LEU A 469 5.46 14.68 -18.60
CA LEU A 469 5.77 14.86 -20.03
C LEU A 469 6.73 16.03 -20.32
N LEU A 470 7.16 16.79 -19.31
CA LEU A 470 8.27 17.74 -19.43
C LEU A 470 9.62 17.00 -19.34
N PRO A 471 10.68 17.51 -20.02
CA PRO A 471 12.06 17.18 -19.71
C PRO A 471 12.38 17.42 -18.22
N ALA A 472 13.24 16.61 -17.61
CA ALA A 472 13.42 16.64 -16.15
C ALA A 472 13.98 17.97 -15.62
N GLU A 473 14.72 18.72 -16.43
CA GLU A 473 15.19 20.07 -16.11
C GLU A 473 14.05 21.10 -15.96
N ARG A 474 12.88 20.85 -16.56
CA ARG A 474 11.69 21.73 -16.49
C ARG A 474 10.66 21.30 -15.43
N ARG A 475 10.87 20.17 -14.75
CA ARG A 475 10.02 19.67 -13.66
C ARG A 475 10.30 20.42 -12.34
N SER A 476 9.25 20.60 -11.54
CA SER A 476 9.29 21.19 -10.19
C SER A 476 10.35 20.50 -9.33
N LYS A 477 11.35 21.24 -8.83
CA LYS A 477 12.41 20.72 -7.93
C LYS A 477 12.00 20.70 -6.45
N ARG A 478 10.93 21.44 -6.12
CA ARG A 478 10.32 21.58 -4.79
C ARG A 478 8.81 21.68 -4.95
N PHE A 479 8.05 20.87 -4.23
CA PHE A 479 6.60 20.98 -4.10
C PHE A 479 6.11 20.28 -2.83
N TYR A 480 4.89 20.56 -2.39
CA TYR A 480 4.33 20.01 -1.15
C TYR A 480 3.46 18.78 -1.40
N LEU A 481 3.75 17.71 -0.66
CA LEU A 481 2.90 16.53 -0.51
C LEU A 481 1.91 16.72 0.65
N GLY A 482 0.81 15.95 0.61
CA GLY A 482 -0.26 16.00 1.63
C GLY A 482 -1.45 16.89 1.26
N SER A 483 -1.49 17.44 0.05
CA SER A 483 -2.71 18.01 -0.53
C SER A 483 -3.66 16.89 -0.96
N THR A 484 -4.97 17.15 -0.90
CA THR A 484 -5.99 16.31 -1.55
C THR A 484 -6.59 16.99 -2.78
N GLU A 485 -6.35 18.29 -3.00
CA GLU A 485 -6.99 19.04 -4.07
C GLU A 485 -6.40 18.62 -5.43
N PHE A 486 -7.29 18.14 -6.29
CA PHE A 486 -6.97 17.60 -7.60
C PHE A 486 -7.03 18.68 -8.67
N ASP A 487 -6.02 18.70 -9.54
CA ASP A 487 -5.98 19.51 -10.74
C ASP A 487 -6.38 18.65 -11.96
N PRO A 488 -7.59 18.81 -12.52
CA PRO A 488 -8.03 18.02 -13.67
C PRO A 488 -7.47 18.54 -15.01
N GLU A 489 -6.88 19.73 -15.06
CA GLU A 489 -6.26 20.27 -16.26
C GLU A 489 -4.91 19.59 -16.46
N ARG A 490 -4.01 19.73 -15.47
CA ARG A 490 -2.67 19.12 -15.49
C ARG A 490 -2.67 17.63 -15.14
N VAL A 491 -3.79 17.13 -14.62
CA VAL A 491 -4.00 15.77 -14.09
C VAL A 491 -2.97 15.46 -13.00
N GLY A 492 -3.21 15.99 -11.80
CA GLY A 492 -2.25 15.94 -10.69
C GLY A 492 -2.83 16.37 -9.34
N LEU A 493 -1.99 16.40 -8.32
CA LEU A 493 -2.32 17.05 -7.04
C LEU A 493 -1.71 18.46 -6.99
N ARG A 494 -2.42 19.39 -6.36
CA ARG A 494 -1.93 20.72 -6.01
C ARG A 494 -0.71 20.62 -5.10
N GLY A 495 0.42 21.18 -5.55
CA GLY A 495 1.74 21.09 -4.91
C GLY A 495 2.20 22.39 -4.23
N GLU A 496 1.33 23.39 -4.16
CA GLU A 496 1.55 24.67 -3.49
C GLU A 496 1.73 24.49 -1.96
N PRO A 497 2.44 25.40 -1.26
CA PRO A 497 2.66 25.29 0.18
C PRO A 497 1.36 25.19 1.00
N ILE A 498 1.25 24.17 1.85
CA ILE A 498 0.10 23.94 2.72
C ILE A 498 0.53 23.69 4.18
N LYS A 499 -0.31 24.14 5.13
CA LYS A 499 -0.08 23.91 6.57
C LYS A 499 -0.10 22.40 6.87
N GLY A 500 0.98 21.89 7.45
CA GLY A 500 1.15 20.48 7.77
C GLY A 500 1.43 19.57 6.56
N GLY A 501 1.70 20.14 5.38
CA GLY A 501 2.25 19.38 4.25
C GLY A 501 3.74 19.09 4.40
N PHE A 502 4.26 18.25 3.52
CA PHE A 502 5.67 17.86 3.47
C PHE A 502 6.32 18.44 2.21
N GLU A 503 7.34 19.30 2.35
CA GLU A 503 8.12 19.79 1.20
C GLU A 503 8.98 18.64 0.64
N LEU A 504 8.60 18.12 -0.53
CA LEU A 504 9.44 17.24 -1.30
C LEU A 504 10.52 18.05 -2.01
N VAL A 505 11.79 17.70 -1.76
CA VAL A 505 12.94 18.26 -2.48
C VAL A 505 13.59 17.16 -3.30
N THR A 506 13.70 17.36 -4.61
CA THR A 506 14.07 16.31 -5.58
C THR A 506 15.58 16.11 -5.76
N ASP A 507 16.40 16.89 -5.05
CA ASP A 507 17.87 16.72 -4.98
C ASP A 507 18.31 15.75 -3.86
N ARG A 508 17.37 15.35 -2.98
CA ARG A 508 17.63 14.40 -1.90
C ARG A 508 17.61 12.95 -2.40
N PRO A 509 18.45 12.06 -1.85
CA PRO A 509 18.44 10.63 -2.18
C PRO A 509 17.04 10.02 -2.07
N GLY A 510 16.59 9.23 -3.05
CA GLY A 510 15.27 8.62 -3.08
C GLY A 510 14.15 9.54 -3.58
N ASN A 511 14.38 10.84 -3.74
CA ASN A 511 13.38 11.82 -4.20
C ASN A 511 13.61 12.31 -5.64
N SER A 512 14.59 11.78 -6.39
CA SER A 512 14.91 12.28 -7.73
C SER A 512 13.72 12.18 -8.68
N ASN A 513 13.49 13.29 -9.41
CA ASN A 513 12.48 13.43 -10.45
C ASN A 513 13.05 13.33 -11.88
N ALA A 514 14.28 12.82 -12.01
CA ALA A 514 14.94 12.55 -13.28
C ALA A 514 14.35 11.34 -14.01
N GLY A 515 14.72 11.15 -15.27
CA GLY A 515 14.35 9.95 -16.04
C GLY A 515 12.90 9.92 -16.51
N HIS A 516 12.56 8.89 -17.29
CA HIS A 516 11.33 8.82 -18.07
C HIS A 516 11.10 10.15 -18.85
N GLU A 517 12.11 10.54 -19.64
CA GLU A 517 12.17 11.84 -20.32
C GLU A 517 11.88 11.75 -21.82
N TYR A 518 11.13 12.73 -22.29
CA TYR A 518 10.88 13.00 -23.70
C TYR A 518 11.64 14.28 -24.08
N ARG A 519 12.87 14.11 -24.59
CA ARG A 519 13.83 15.17 -24.92
C ARG A 519 14.68 14.75 -26.11
N ASP A 520 15.14 15.72 -26.90
CA ASP A 520 16.05 15.45 -28.00
C ASP A 520 17.43 15.00 -27.52
N GLY A 521 18.04 14.09 -28.28
CA GLY A 521 19.33 13.48 -27.97
C GLY A 521 19.34 11.96 -28.12
N PRO A 522 20.45 11.30 -27.74
CA PRO A 522 20.52 9.83 -27.73
C PRO A 522 19.57 9.24 -26.68
N ARG A 523 18.95 8.10 -27.00
CA ARG A 523 18.13 7.33 -26.05
C ARG A 523 18.99 6.63 -25.00
N GLY A 524 18.37 6.33 -23.85
CA GLY A 524 19.04 5.79 -22.66
C GLY A 524 19.36 6.88 -21.62
N LYS A 525 19.84 6.46 -20.46
CA LYS A 525 20.18 7.33 -19.31
C LYS A 525 19.05 8.30 -18.94
N GLY A 526 17.80 7.85 -19.02
CA GLY A 526 16.61 8.64 -18.74
C GLY A 526 15.80 9.05 -19.98
N VAL A 527 16.43 9.21 -21.14
CA VAL A 527 15.75 9.63 -22.38
C VAL A 527 15.11 8.42 -23.06
N ILE A 528 13.78 8.36 -23.04
CA ILE A 528 12.99 7.24 -23.58
C ILE A 528 12.32 7.56 -24.93
N GLY A 529 12.16 8.84 -25.26
CA GLY A 529 11.58 9.31 -26.52
C GLY A 529 12.07 10.70 -26.93
N PRO A 530 11.72 11.16 -28.15
CA PRO A 530 12.08 12.50 -28.65
C PRO A 530 11.41 13.60 -27.81
N ALA A 531 11.80 14.86 -27.99
CA ALA A 531 11.07 15.97 -27.38
C ALA A 531 9.62 16.01 -27.88
N LEU A 532 8.70 16.29 -26.96
CA LEU A 532 7.30 16.59 -27.27
C LEU A 532 7.11 18.11 -27.41
N THR A 533 6.32 18.54 -28.37
CA THR A 533 5.75 19.90 -28.42
C THR A 533 4.75 20.11 -27.26
N ASP A 534 4.30 21.33 -27.01
CA ASP A 534 3.30 21.57 -25.95
C ASP A 534 1.94 20.95 -26.31
N GLU A 535 1.52 21.09 -27.57
CA GLU A 535 0.29 20.49 -28.11
C GLU A 535 0.29 18.97 -27.95
N GLU A 536 1.39 18.29 -28.30
CA GLU A 536 1.50 16.82 -28.12
C GLU A 536 1.42 16.38 -26.65
N ARG A 537 1.83 17.23 -25.68
CA ARG A 537 1.63 16.93 -24.25
C ARG A 537 0.16 16.98 -23.88
N TRP A 538 -0.56 18.01 -24.32
CA TRP A 538 -1.99 18.14 -24.04
C TRP A 538 -2.81 17.04 -24.74
N GLU A 539 -2.46 16.70 -25.98
CA GLU A 539 -3.02 15.54 -26.69
C GLU A 539 -2.82 14.24 -25.91
N LEU A 540 -1.59 13.96 -25.44
CA LEU A 540 -1.30 12.79 -24.62
C LEU A 540 -2.07 12.81 -23.29
N ILE A 541 -2.16 13.95 -22.60
CA ILE A 541 -2.92 14.08 -21.35
C ILE A 541 -4.40 13.78 -21.58
N GLU A 542 -4.99 14.31 -22.65
CA GLU A 542 -6.40 14.10 -22.97
C GLU A 542 -6.69 12.62 -23.28
N TYR A 543 -5.77 11.95 -23.99
CA TYR A 543 -5.82 10.49 -24.15
C TYR A 543 -5.67 9.74 -22.82
N LEU A 544 -4.75 10.15 -21.94
CA LEU A 544 -4.52 9.49 -20.64
C LEU A 544 -5.71 9.63 -19.68
N LYS A 545 -6.61 10.60 -19.88
CA LYS A 545 -7.93 10.67 -19.20
C LYS A 545 -8.90 9.57 -19.66
N THR A 546 -8.71 8.99 -20.85
CA THR A 546 -9.60 7.93 -21.38
C THR A 546 -9.33 6.53 -20.82
N LEU A 547 -8.19 6.34 -20.14
CA LEU A 547 -7.69 5.04 -19.66
C LEU A 547 -8.16 4.71 -18.23
#